data_AF-A0ABD2XA27-F1
#
_entry.id   AF-A0ABD2XA27-F1
#
_cell.length_a   1.000
_cell.length_b   1.000
_cell.length_c   1.000
_cell.angle_alpha   90.00
_cell.angle_beta   90.00
_cell.angle_gamma   90.00
#
_symmetry.space_group_name_H-M   'P 1'
#
loop_
_entity.id
_entity.type
_entity.pdbx_description
1 polymer ?
#
loop_
_entity_poly.entity_id
_entity_poly.type
_entity_poly.pdbx_seq_one_letter_code
_entity_poly.pdbx_strand_id
1 'polypeptide(L)'
;MAIVELLTSRGYELASSDALTIARFLSEREFFVKAVEHEKFVDRAKKITIRITSDGSRLSLHDLIQLSDQEAAESLSYLDYIEQGHEKTFAKDLLPASVKEKCAAHLFVKLSRGFFRDWALESFVELTRDRMRLEYCEAIVDKLTNQDLCNICVAANV
;
A
#
# COMPACT_ATOMS: atom_id res chain seq x y z
N MET A 1 -0.38 4.96 5.62
CA MET A 1 0.99 4.96 5.07
C MET A 1 1.54 6.35 4.79
N ALA A 2 0.81 7.30 4.19
CA ALA A 2 1.31 8.68 4.06
C ALA A 2 1.80 9.30 5.38
N ILE A 3 1.09 9.05 6.49
CA ILE A 3 1.54 9.47 7.83
C ILE A 3 2.88 8.82 8.18
N VAL A 4 3.05 7.53 7.88
CA VAL A 4 4.29 6.76 8.11
C VAL A 4 5.43 7.39 7.31
N GLU A 5 5.24 7.59 6.00
CA GLU A 5 6.23 8.25 5.12
C GLU A 5 6.58 9.67 5.59
N LEU A 6 5.58 10.44 6.01
CA LEU A 6 5.78 11.79 6.53
C LEU A 6 6.57 11.79 7.84
N LEU A 7 6.30 10.83 8.74
CA LEU A 7 7.05 10.69 9.99
C LEU A 7 8.49 10.27 9.70
N THR A 8 8.70 9.27 8.85
CA THR A 8 10.03 8.77 8.48
C THR A 8 10.87 9.84 7.77
N SER A 9 10.28 10.59 6.83
CA SER A 9 10.97 11.70 6.16
C SER A 9 11.36 12.85 7.11
N ARG A 10 10.73 12.92 8.29
CA ARG A 10 11.07 13.86 9.37
C ARG A 10 12.02 13.26 10.41
N GLY A 11 12.57 12.06 10.16
CA GLY A 11 13.52 11.39 11.03
C GLY A 11 12.91 10.53 12.13
N TYR A 12 11.60 10.25 12.08
CA TYR A 12 11.01 9.24 12.96
C TYR A 12 11.45 7.84 12.52
N GLU A 13 12.11 7.12 13.42
CA GLU A 13 12.48 5.73 13.22
C GLU A 13 11.31 4.83 13.64
N LEU A 14 10.70 4.14 12.68
CA LEU A 14 9.66 3.17 13.00
C LEU A 14 10.27 1.96 13.70
N ALA A 15 9.76 1.65 14.89
CA ALA A 15 10.07 0.41 15.58
C ALA A 15 9.07 -0.70 15.20
N SER A 16 9.45 -1.96 15.43
CA SER A 16 8.58 -3.13 15.20
C SER A 16 7.26 -3.04 15.99
N SER A 17 7.26 -2.37 17.14
CA SER A 17 6.04 -2.08 17.92
C SER A 17 5.07 -1.13 17.21
N ASP A 18 5.59 -0.15 16.47
CA ASP A 18 4.77 0.79 15.69
C ASP A 18 4.16 0.09 14.49
N ALA A 19 4.96 -0.73 13.81
CA ALA A 19 4.52 -1.55 12.69
C ALA A 19 3.42 -2.53 13.12
N LEU A 20 3.57 -3.17 14.28
CA LEU A 20 2.54 -4.02 14.87
C LEU A 20 1.25 -3.24 15.15
N THR A 21 1.36 -2.04 15.72
CA THR A 21 0.20 -1.19 16.03
C THR A 21 -0.57 -0.84 14.76
N ILE A 22 0.15 -0.47 13.69
CA ILE A 22 -0.44 -0.19 12.38
C ILE A 22 -1.08 -1.45 11.78
N ALA A 23 -0.39 -2.60 11.82
CA ALA A 23 -0.90 -3.86 11.29
C ALA A 23 -2.18 -4.32 12.00
N ARG A 24 -2.23 -4.24 13.34
CA ARG A 24 -3.44 -4.54 14.13
C ARG A 24 -4.61 -3.64 13.73
N PHE A 25 -4.38 -2.33 13.68
CA PHE A 25 -5.41 -1.36 13.30
C PHE A 25 -6.00 -1.64 11.90
N LEU A 26 -5.17 -2.06 10.95
CA LEU A 26 -5.59 -2.33 9.57
C LEU A 26 -6.27 -3.69 9.42
N SER A 27 -5.79 -4.71 10.15
CA SER A 27 -6.39 -6.05 10.18
C SER A 27 -7.81 -6.02 10.76
N GLU A 28 -8.01 -5.30 11.88
CA GLU A 28 -9.33 -5.15 12.54
C GLU A 28 -10.39 -4.48 11.65
N ARG A 29 -9.97 -3.73 10.63
CA ARG A 29 -10.85 -2.95 9.76
C ARG A 29 -11.04 -3.57 8.37
N GLU A 30 -10.53 -4.78 8.14
CA GLU A 30 -10.67 -5.54 6.87
C GLU A 30 -10.27 -4.71 5.62
N PHE A 31 -9.21 -3.90 5.72
CA PHE A 31 -8.82 -2.95 4.66
C PHE A 31 -8.43 -3.59 3.32
N PHE A 32 -8.22 -4.92 3.28
CA PHE A 32 -7.69 -5.64 2.13
C PHE A 32 -8.76 -6.28 1.23
N VAL A 33 -10.04 -5.95 1.41
CA VAL A 33 -11.14 -6.45 0.56
C VAL A 33 -10.97 -5.99 -0.90
N LYS A 34 -11.07 -6.95 -1.85
CA LYS A 34 -10.88 -6.71 -3.28
C LYS A 34 -11.93 -5.74 -3.86
N ALA A 35 -11.47 -4.76 -4.63
CA ALA A 35 -12.33 -3.87 -5.40
C ALA A 35 -12.92 -4.61 -6.62
N VAL A 36 -14.23 -4.50 -6.81
CA VAL A 36 -14.94 -4.91 -8.03
C VAL A 36 -14.94 -3.73 -9.00
N GLU A 37 -14.39 -3.93 -10.20
CA GLU A 37 -14.39 -2.92 -11.25
C GLU A 37 -15.79 -2.71 -11.86
N HIS A 38 -16.05 -1.50 -12.35
CA HIS A 38 -17.24 -1.16 -13.13
C HIS A 38 -16.79 -0.62 -14.49
N GLU A 39 -17.36 -1.08 -15.60
CA GLU A 39 -16.95 -0.62 -16.95
C GLU A 39 -17.00 0.91 -17.12
N LYS A 40 -17.97 1.59 -16.50
CA LYS A 40 -18.09 3.07 -16.52
C LYS A 40 -16.96 3.81 -15.79
N PHE A 41 -16.15 3.10 -15.02
CA PHE A 41 -15.02 3.65 -14.27
C PHE A 41 -13.76 3.75 -15.12
N VAL A 42 -13.54 2.82 -16.07
CA VAL A 42 -12.32 2.75 -16.89
C VAL A 42 -12.07 4.06 -17.65
N ASP A 43 -13.10 4.58 -18.33
CA ASP A 43 -12.97 5.81 -19.13
C ASP A 43 -12.70 7.07 -18.29
N ARG A 44 -13.14 7.06 -17.02
CA ARG A 44 -12.89 8.17 -16.09
C ARG A 44 -11.52 8.04 -15.46
N ALA A 45 -11.12 6.83 -15.10
CA ALA A 45 -9.81 6.54 -14.52
C ALA A 45 -8.67 6.93 -15.48
N LYS A 46 -8.84 6.71 -16.79
CA LYS A 46 -7.89 7.16 -17.83
C LYS A 46 -7.71 8.67 -17.91
N LYS A 47 -8.69 9.47 -17.46
CA LYS A 47 -8.64 10.94 -17.52
C LYS A 47 -7.99 11.56 -16.27
N ILE A 48 -7.89 10.81 -15.20
CA ILE A 48 -7.29 11.27 -13.94
C ILE A 48 -5.82 10.92 -14.02
N THR A 49 -4.94 11.92 -14.06
CA THR A 49 -3.49 11.70 -14.08
C THR A 49 -2.87 12.11 -12.75
N ILE A 50 -1.93 11.30 -12.29
CA ILE A 50 -1.13 11.51 -11.09
C ILE A 50 0.32 11.66 -11.54
N ARG A 51 0.93 12.76 -11.15
CA ARG A 51 2.37 13.00 -11.30
C ARG A 51 3.12 12.17 -10.26
N ILE A 52 4.10 11.42 -10.70
CA ILE A 52 4.97 10.65 -9.82
C ILE A 52 6.12 11.57 -9.39
N THR A 53 6.38 11.69 -8.09
CA THR A 53 7.39 12.66 -7.61
C THR A 53 8.80 12.17 -7.86
N SER A 54 9.02 10.85 -7.86
CA SER A 54 10.32 10.22 -8.00
C SER A 54 10.99 10.50 -9.35
N ASP A 55 10.24 10.43 -10.45
CA ASP A 55 10.76 10.60 -11.81
C ASP A 55 10.07 11.72 -12.62
N GLY A 56 9.05 12.36 -12.05
CA GLY A 56 8.27 13.42 -12.71
C GLY A 56 7.32 12.92 -13.79
N SER A 57 7.20 11.61 -14.00
CA SER A 57 6.28 11.00 -14.95
C SER A 57 4.82 11.23 -14.55
N ARG A 58 3.89 10.94 -15.46
CA ARG A 58 2.45 11.04 -15.20
C ARG A 58 1.79 9.72 -15.57
N LEU A 59 1.15 9.10 -14.60
CA LEU A 59 0.37 7.88 -14.80
C LEU A 59 -1.11 8.17 -14.61
N SER A 60 -1.96 7.57 -15.44
CA SER A 60 -3.40 7.67 -15.20
C SER A 60 -3.81 6.80 -14.02
N LEU A 61 -4.93 7.10 -13.36
CA LEU A 61 -5.49 6.24 -12.31
C LEU A 61 -5.74 4.82 -12.83
N HIS A 62 -6.08 4.69 -14.11
CA HIS A 62 -6.18 3.39 -14.77
C HIS A 62 -4.84 2.66 -14.80
N ASP A 63 -3.77 3.33 -15.22
CA ASP A 63 -2.43 2.72 -15.28
C ASP A 63 -1.96 2.30 -13.89
N LEU A 64 -2.21 3.12 -12.87
CA LEU A 64 -1.86 2.82 -11.47
C LEU A 64 -2.59 1.60 -10.90
N ILE A 65 -3.85 1.40 -11.30
CA ILE A 65 -4.64 0.22 -10.89
C ILE A 65 -4.10 -1.06 -11.54
N GLN A 66 -3.58 -0.94 -12.77
CA GLN A 66 -3.04 -2.07 -13.52
C GLN A 66 -1.61 -2.46 -13.12
N LEU A 67 -0.86 -1.58 -12.45
CA LEU A 67 0.44 -1.94 -11.89
C LEU A 67 0.30 -3.12 -10.94
N SER A 68 1.27 -4.04 -10.93
CA SER A 68 1.35 -5.03 -9.86
C SER A 68 1.58 -4.36 -8.51
N ASP A 69 1.26 -5.06 -7.43
CA ASP A 69 1.45 -4.52 -6.07
C ASP A 69 2.92 -4.18 -5.80
N GLN A 70 3.85 -4.92 -6.42
CA GLN A 70 5.29 -4.68 -6.31
C GLN A 70 5.71 -3.42 -7.10
N GLU A 71 5.36 -3.33 -8.37
CA GLU A 71 5.70 -2.17 -9.21
C GLU A 71 5.14 -0.87 -8.63
N ALA A 72 3.93 -0.93 -8.09
CA ALA A 72 3.29 0.22 -7.46
C ALA A 72 4.03 0.66 -6.18
N ALA A 73 4.49 -0.28 -5.35
CA ALA A 73 5.24 0.04 -4.13
C ALA A 73 6.62 0.63 -4.43
N GLU A 74 7.25 0.26 -5.55
CA GLU A 74 8.55 0.80 -5.97
C GLU A 74 8.42 2.15 -6.67
N SER A 75 7.34 2.35 -7.44
CA SER A 75 7.20 3.51 -8.33
C SER A 75 6.52 4.70 -7.67
N LEU A 76 5.75 4.49 -6.60
CA LEU A 76 4.82 5.49 -6.08
C LEU A 76 5.05 5.72 -4.59
N SER A 77 5.08 6.99 -4.18
CA SER A 77 4.92 7.34 -2.77
C SER A 77 3.45 7.58 -2.44
N TYR A 78 3.05 7.38 -1.18
CA TYR A 78 1.73 7.80 -0.73
C TYR A 78 1.52 9.32 -0.79
N LEU A 79 2.59 10.10 -0.64
CA LEU A 79 2.55 11.55 -0.78
C LEU A 79 2.17 11.97 -2.20
N ASP A 80 2.62 11.25 -3.23
CA ASP A 80 2.27 11.49 -4.65
C ASP A 80 0.76 11.47 -4.85
N TYR A 81 0.08 10.58 -4.13
CA TYR A 81 -1.38 10.45 -4.15
C TYR A 81 -2.07 11.55 -3.34
N ILE A 82 -1.64 11.81 -2.10
CA ILE A 82 -2.30 12.79 -1.23
C ILE A 82 -2.17 14.21 -1.81
N GLU A 83 -0.97 14.62 -2.21
CA GLU A 83 -0.74 15.98 -2.72
C GLU A 83 -1.64 16.31 -3.92
N GLN A 84 -1.94 15.31 -4.76
CA GLN A 84 -2.81 15.47 -5.93
C GLN A 84 -4.28 15.16 -5.69
N GLY A 85 -4.61 14.44 -4.61
CA GLY A 85 -5.97 14.32 -4.10
C GLY A 85 -6.57 15.67 -3.66
N HIS A 86 -5.69 16.58 -3.22
CA HIS A 86 -6.04 17.96 -2.84
C HIS A 86 -6.07 18.94 -4.03
N GLU A 87 -5.36 18.67 -5.12
CA GLU A 87 -5.57 19.39 -6.39
C GLU A 87 -6.94 19.02 -6.98
N LYS A 88 -7.58 19.99 -7.64
CA LYS A 88 -9.01 20.01 -8.03
C LYS A 88 -9.51 18.80 -8.85
N THR A 89 -8.62 17.90 -9.26
CA THR A 89 -8.82 16.74 -10.14
C THR A 89 -9.56 15.58 -9.47
N PHE A 90 -9.29 15.27 -8.20
CA PHE A 90 -9.96 14.19 -7.45
C PHE A 90 -11.19 14.69 -6.67
N ALA A 91 -11.15 15.93 -6.20
CA ALA A 91 -12.02 16.39 -5.12
C ALA A 91 -13.45 16.76 -5.57
N LYS A 92 -13.66 17.39 -6.74
CA LYS A 92 -14.96 18.05 -6.99
C LYS A 92 -15.94 17.34 -7.94
N ASP A 93 -15.57 16.89 -9.15
CA ASP A 93 -16.62 16.59 -10.15
C ASP A 93 -16.48 15.27 -10.96
N LEU A 94 -15.36 14.54 -10.92
CA LEU A 94 -15.15 13.40 -11.84
C LEU A 94 -15.67 12.04 -11.35
N LEU A 95 -15.70 11.76 -10.04
CA LEU A 95 -16.03 10.44 -9.50
C LEU A 95 -17.09 10.49 -8.39
N PRO A 96 -18.05 9.53 -8.35
CA PRO A 96 -18.90 9.32 -7.19
C PRO A 96 -18.10 8.96 -5.94
N ALA A 97 -18.58 9.31 -4.74
CA ALA A 97 -17.91 9.03 -3.47
C ALA A 97 -17.56 7.55 -3.29
N SER A 98 -18.49 6.65 -3.61
CA SER A 98 -18.29 5.19 -3.53
C SER A 98 -17.19 4.66 -4.45
N VAL A 99 -16.93 5.34 -5.56
CA VAL A 99 -15.84 4.99 -6.47
C VAL A 99 -14.51 5.53 -5.92
N LYS A 100 -14.50 6.74 -5.37
CA LYS A 100 -13.31 7.30 -4.71
C LYS A 100 -12.82 6.42 -3.57
N GLU A 101 -13.74 5.94 -2.72
CA GLU A 101 -13.41 5.02 -1.62
C GLU A 101 -12.78 3.72 -2.13
N LYS A 102 -13.36 3.11 -3.17
CA LYS A 102 -12.80 1.89 -3.77
C LYS A 102 -11.43 2.11 -4.39
N CYS A 103 -11.21 3.23 -5.08
CA CYS A 103 -9.90 3.57 -5.63
C CYS A 103 -8.87 3.80 -4.52
N ALA A 104 -9.25 4.53 -3.47
CA ALA A 104 -8.40 4.78 -2.32
C ALA A 104 -8.04 3.47 -1.62
N ALA A 105 -9.00 2.56 -1.42
CA ALA A 105 -8.73 1.23 -0.85
C ALA A 105 -7.81 0.38 -1.75
N HIS A 106 -8.04 0.38 -3.06
CA HIS A 106 -7.21 -0.41 -3.99
C HIS A 106 -5.76 0.10 -4.05
N LEU A 107 -5.58 1.42 -4.17
CA LEU A 107 -4.27 2.04 -4.09
C LEU A 107 -3.65 1.84 -2.72
N PHE A 108 -4.46 1.87 -1.65
CA PHE A 108 -3.98 1.64 -0.31
C PHE A 108 -3.29 0.28 -0.19
N VAL A 109 -3.95 -0.76 -0.70
CA VAL A 109 -3.39 -2.12 -0.75
C VAL A 109 -2.04 -2.06 -1.48
N LYS A 110 -2.00 -1.60 -2.73
CA LYS A 110 -0.75 -1.56 -3.53
C LYS A 110 0.40 -0.86 -2.82
N LEU A 111 0.18 0.36 -2.39
CA LEU A 111 1.21 1.20 -1.78
C LEU A 111 1.63 0.71 -0.39
N SER A 112 0.78 -0.05 0.30
CA SER A 112 1.14 -0.66 1.59
C SER A 112 1.99 -1.92 1.45
N ARG A 113 2.16 -2.47 0.23
CA ARG A 113 2.88 -3.74 -0.01
C ARG A 113 4.31 -3.69 0.51
N GLY A 114 5.08 -2.66 0.18
CA GLY A 114 6.47 -2.52 0.61
C GLY A 114 6.58 -2.51 2.14
N PHE A 115 5.79 -1.67 2.80
CA PHE A 115 5.72 -1.62 4.26
C PHE A 115 5.41 -2.98 4.89
N PHE A 116 4.34 -3.64 4.44
CA PHE A 116 3.98 -4.94 5.01
C PHE A 116 4.98 -6.03 4.66
N ARG A 117 5.62 -5.97 3.49
CA ARG A 117 6.68 -6.90 3.10
C ARG A 117 7.84 -6.83 4.07
N ASP A 118 8.36 -5.64 4.31
CA ASP A 118 9.57 -5.43 5.11
C ASP A 118 9.33 -5.86 6.56
N TRP A 119 8.22 -5.41 7.15
CA TRP A 119 7.86 -5.77 8.52
C TRP A 119 7.44 -7.23 8.68
N ALA A 120 6.78 -7.83 7.69
CA ALA A 120 6.45 -9.25 7.73
C ALA A 120 7.71 -10.11 7.61
N LEU A 121 8.71 -9.70 6.81
CA LEU A 121 9.97 -10.42 6.70
C LEU A 121 10.71 -10.46 8.03
N GLU A 122 10.85 -9.30 8.69
CA GLU A 122 11.45 -9.21 10.04
C GLU A 122 10.70 -10.11 11.03
N SER A 123 9.38 -9.97 11.07
CA SER A 123 8.48 -10.77 11.91
C SER A 123 8.59 -12.28 11.64
N PHE A 124 8.72 -12.68 10.37
CA PHE A 124 8.78 -14.08 9.96
C PHE A 124 10.14 -14.71 10.31
N VAL A 125 11.23 -13.96 10.15
CA VAL A 125 12.57 -14.40 10.59
C VAL A 125 12.57 -14.63 12.10
N GLU A 126 12.00 -13.72 12.88
CA GLU A 126 11.85 -13.87 14.33
C GLU A 126 11.01 -15.10 14.71
N LEU A 127 9.84 -15.27 14.10
CA LEU A 127 8.94 -16.41 14.33
C LEU A 127 9.60 -17.77 14.02
N THR A 128 10.42 -17.81 12.97
CA THR A 128 11.13 -19.04 12.58
C THR A 128 12.40 -19.27 13.42
N ARG A 129 12.79 -18.32 14.28
CA ARG A 129 14.00 -18.37 15.14
C ARG A 129 15.25 -18.69 14.33
N ASP A 130 15.40 -18.05 13.18
CA ASP A 130 16.53 -18.22 12.26
C ASP A 130 16.74 -19.68 11.76
N ARG A 131 15.73 -20.54 11.89
CA ARG A 131 15.81 -21.94 11.43
C ARG A 131 15.79 -22.06 9.91
N MET A 132 15.36 -21.01 9.23
CA MET A 132 15.35 -20.89 7.79
C MET A 132 16.36 -19.83 7.37
N ARG A 133 17.03 -20.08 6.23
CA ARG A 133 17.90 -19.05 5.65
C ARG A 133 17.05 -17.87 5.18
N LEU A 134 17.59 -16.66 5.29
CA LEU A 134 16.91 -15.42 4.92
C LEU A 134 16.34 -15.46 3.50
N GLU A 135 17.06 -16.05 2.55
CA GLU A 135 16.62 -16.09 1.15
C GLU A 135 15.33 -16.92 0.97
N TYR A 136 15.09 -17.91 1.83
CA TYR A 136 13.82 -18.66 1.83
C TYR A 136 12.69 -17.85 2.47
N CYS A 137 13.00 -17.09 3.52
CA CYS A 137 12.03 -16.19 4.15
C CYS A 137 11.55 -15.13 3.16
N GLU A 138 12.48 -14.48 2.45
CA GLU A 138 12.18 -13.52 1.38
C GLU A 138 11.31 -14.15 0.29
N ALA A 139 11.70 -15.32 -0.24
CA ALA A 139 10.96 -15.99 -1.29
C ALA A 139 9.53 -16.43 -0.89
N ILE A 140 9.29 -16.67 0.41
CA ILE A 140 7.96 -16.94 0.94
C ILE A 140 7.16 -15.63 1.02
N VAL A 141 7.71 -14.62 1.70
CA VAL A 141 7.09 -13.31 1.92
C VAL A 141 6.72 -12.61 0.60
N ASP A 142 7.53 -12.79 -0.45
CA ASP A 142 7.27 -12.23 -1.78
C ASP A 142 6.03 -12.81 -2.46
N LYS A 143 5.63 -14.04 -2.11
CA LYS A 143 4.46 -14.72 -2.68
C LYS A 143 3.16 -14.46 -1.93
N LEU A 144 3.24 -13.81 -0.77
CA LEU A 144 2.10 -13.59 0.11
C LEU A 144 1.29 -12.36 -0.29
N THR A 145 -0.02 -12.41 -0.05
CA THR A 145 -0.89 -11.24 -0.22
C THR A 145 -0.67 -10.25 0.91
N ASN A 146 -1.04 -8.97 0.72
CA ASN A 146 -0.92 -7.99 1.81
C ASN A 146 -1.68 -8.37 3.09
N GLN A 147 -2.79 -9.09 2.95
CA GLN A 147 -3.50 -9.62 4.10
C GLN A 147 -2.63 -10.65 4.85
N ASP A 148 -1.99 -11.57 4.12
CA ASP A 148 -1.11 -12.58 4.72
C ASP A 148 0.10 -11.93 5.41
N LEU A 149 0.71 -10.92 4.77
CA LEU A 149 1.81 -10.16 5.37
C LEU A 149 1.38 -9.45 6.65
N CYS A 150 0.24 -8.76 6.61
CA CYS A 150 -0.34 -8.09 7.76
C CYS A 150 -0.60 -9.09 8.90
N ASN A 151 -1.07 -10.29 8.57
CA ASN A 151 -1.30 -11.36 9.54
C ASN A 151 0.01 -11.85 10.17
N ILE A 152 1.09 -11.99 9.39
CA ILE A 152 2.42 -12.33 9.91
C ILE A 152 2.91 -11.26 10.90
N CYS A 153 2.81 -9.98 10.55
CA CYS A 153 3.18 -8.89 11.46
C CYS A 153 2.43 -8.98 12.80
N VAL A 154 1.14 -9.32 12.76
CA VAL A 154 0.31 -9.46 13.97
C VAL A 154 0.69 -10.71 14.77
N ALA A 155 1.05 -11.81 14.11
CA ALA A 155 1.35 -13.10 14.73
C ALA A 155 2.70 -13.16 15.45
N ALA A 156 3.68 -12.33 15.07
CA ALA A 156 5.00 -12.32 15.71
C ALA A 156 5.02 -11.85 17.18
N ASN A 157 3.89 -11.35 17.70
CA ASN A 157 3.77 -10.82 19.06
C ASN A 157 2.65 -11.49 19.88
N VAL A 158 2.70 -12.83 20.00
CA VAL A 158 1.88 -13.64 20.95
C VAL A 158 2.73 -14.13 22.11
#